data_AF-A0A4S8KMZ7-F1
#
_entry.id   AF-A0A4S8KMZ7-F1
#
_cell.length_a   1.000
_cell.length_b   1.000
_cell.length_c   1.000
_cell.angle_alpha   90.00
_cell.angle_beta   90.00
_cell.angle_gamma   90.00
#
_symmetry.space_group_name_H-M   'P 1'
#
loop_
_entity.id
_entity.type
_entity.pdbx_description
1 polymer ?
#
loop_
_entity_poly.entity_id
_entity_poly.type
_entity_poly.pdbx_seq_one_letter_code
_entity_poly.pdbx_strand_id
1 'polypeptide(L)'
;GRYHGIEEWNGIMIEANVHYYAVALMELAYGYIERQKKNKGIPSFTIPNLRFVNAAVFAVLSDDIKHSKASSAGAKRTYLLEEERISIPSGQDFVKYIHNGSPLPLIDR
;
A
#
# COMPACT_ATOMS: atom_id res chain seq x y z
N GLY A 1 3.63 -6.58 -21.80
CA GLY A 1 3.66 -5.24 -22.43
C GLY A 1 3.07 -4.24 -21.46
N ARG A 2 3.45 -2.95 -21.53
CA ARG A 2 2.90 -1.91 -20.64
C ARG A 2 1.52 -1.47 -21.14
N TYR A 3 0.61 -1.16 -20.22
CA TYR A 3 -0.75 -0.70 -20.50
C TYR A 3 -0.76 0.71 -21.12
N HIS A 4 -1.85 1.08 -21.81
CA HIS A 4 -2.00 2.43 -22.35
C HIS A 4 -2.21 3.45 -21.21
N GLY A 5 -1.88 4.73 -21.41
CA GLY A 5 -1.77 5.71 -20.31
C GLY A 5 -3.01 5.82 -19.39
N ILE A 6 -4.22 5.67 -19.93
CA ILE A 6 -5.45 5.70 -19.14
C ILE A 6 -5.70 4.42 -18.34
N GLU A 7 -5.28 3.27 -18.86
CA GLU A 7 -5.38 1.97 -18.18
C GLU A 7 -4.35 1.89 -17.04
N GLU A 8 -3.14 2.40 -17.28
CA GLU A 8 -2.10 2.54 -16.26
C GLU A 8 -2.57 3.47 -15.13
N TRP A 9 -3.15 4.63 -15.47
CA TRP A 9 -3.75 5.54 -14.49
C TRP A 9 -4.81 4.84 -13.64
N ASN A 10 -5.78 4.17 -14.27
CA ASN A 10 -6.86 3.49 -13.56
C ASN A 10 -6.31 2.38 -12.64
N GLY A 11 -5.34 1.60 -13.11
CA GLY A 11 -4.69 0.56 -12.30
C GLY A 11 -3.99 1.13 -11.07
N ILE A 12 -3.18 2.18 -11.24
CA ILE A 12 -2.49 2.82 -10.11
C ILE A 12 -3.48 3.45 -9.13
N MET A 13 -4.56 4.07 -9.61
CA MET A 13 -5.58 4.63 -8.73
C MET A 13 -6.32 3.56 -7.92
N ILE A 14 -6.56 2.38 -8.51
CA ILE A 14 -7.11 1.23 -7.77
C ILE A 14 -6.15 0.80 -6.67
N GLU A 15 -4.87 0.58 -6.98
CA GLU A 15 -3.86 0.17 -6.00
C GLU A 15 -3.69 1.21 -4.87
N ALA A 16 -3.66 2.50 -5.22
CA ALA A 16 -3.59 3.59 -4.24
C ALA A 16 -4.80 3.60 -3.29
N ASN A 17 -6.01 3.36 -3.82
CA ASN A 17 -7.22 3.28 -3.00
C ASN A 17 -7.21 2.04 -2.10
N VAL A 18 -6.78 0.88 -2.62
CA VAL A 18 -6.65 -0.34 -1.82
C VAL A 18 -5.65 -0.12 -0.68
N HIS A 19 -4.51 0.50 -0.97
CA HIS A 19 -3.52 0.86 0.03
C HIS A 19 -4.09 1.80 1.10
N TYR A 20 -4.82 2.85 0.68
CA TYR A 20 -5.50 3.77 1.59
C TYR A 20 -6.49 3.05 2.52
N TYR A 21 -7.32 2.15 2.00
CA TYR A 21 -8.24 1.36 2.82
C TYR A 21 -7.50 0.41 3.78
N ALA A 22 -6.38 -0.18 3.34
CA ALA A 22 -5.57 -1.05 4.18
C ALA A 22 -5.00 -0.30 5.39
N VAL A 23 -4.49 0.92 5.17
CA VAL A 23 -4.04 1.82 6.25
C VAL A 23 -5.18 2.12 7.22
N ALA A 24 -6.34 2.56 6.73
CA ALA A 24 -7.48 2.91 7.57
C ALA A 24 -8.01 1.71 8.39
N LEU A 25 -8.04 0.51 7.80
CA LEU A 25 -8.47 -0.70 8.49
C LEU A 25 -7.51 -1.08 9.63
N MET A 26 -6.20 -0.90 9.41
CA MET A 26 -5.18 -1.16 10.41
C MET A 26 -5.25 -0.15 11.56
N GLU A 27 -5.47 1.13 11.28
CA GLU A 27 -5.72 2.15 12.30
C GLU A 27 -6.94 1.81 13.15
N LEU A 28 -8.04 1.38 12.50
CA LEU A 28 -9.23 0.90 13.20
C LEU A 28 -8.91 -0.30 14.10
N ALA A 29 -8.13 -1.27 13.61
CA ALA A 29 -7.74 -2.46 14.37
C ALA A 29 -6.90 -2.10 15.61
N TYR A 30 -5.89 -1.24 15.48
CA TYR A 30 -5.10 -0.76 16.62
C TYR A 30 -5.94 0.10 17.58
N GLY A 31 -6.86 0.92 17.07
CA GLY A 31 -7.82 1.65 17.91
C GLY A 31 -8.75 0.73 18.71
N TYR A 32 -9.16 -0.40 18.13
CA TYR A 32 -9.89 -1.45 18.85
C TYR A 32 -9.01 -2.10 19.93
N ILE A 33 -7.78 -2.48 19.60
CA ILE A 33 -6.82 -3.11 20.53
C ILE A 33 -6.58 -2.21 21.75
N GLU A 34 -6.26 -0.93 21.55
CA GLU A 34 -6.02 0.00 22.64
C GLU A 34 -7.25 0.20 23.53
N ARG A 35 -8.45 0.21 22.95
CA ARG A 35 -9.70 0.22 23.73
C ARG A 35 -9.87 -1.05 24.56
N GLN A 36 -9.58 -2.22 23.99
CA GLN A 36 -9.68 -3.48 24.75
C GLN A 36 -8.64 -3.56 25.87
N LYS A 37 -7.42 -3.06 25.66
CA LYS A 37 -6.39 -2.99 26.71
C LYS A 37 -6.85 -2.18 27.92
N LYS A 38 -7.56 -1.06 27.69
CA LYS A 38 -8.16 -0.25 28.76
C LYS A 38 -9.28 -0.99 29.51
N ASN A 39 -10.10 -1.76 28.80
CA ASN A 39 -11.27 -2.42 29.37
C ASN A 39 -10.97 -3.77 30.02
N LYS A 40 -9.99 -4.52 29.50
CA LYS A 40 -9.71 -5.92 29.86
C LYS A 40 -8.31 -6.13 30.43
N GLY A 41 -7.48 -5.08 30.47
CA GLY A 41 -6.08 -5.17 30.84
C GLY A 41 -5.17 -5.54 29.66
N ILE A 42 -3.87 -5.46 29.90
CA ILE A 42 -2.83 -5.77 28.92
C ILE A 42 -2.73 -7.30 28.76
N PRO A 43 -2.72 -7.84 27.54
CA PRO A 43 -2.56 -9.28 27.34
C PRO A 43 -1.16 -9.76 27.77
N SER A 44 -1.04 -11.06 28.07
CA SER A 44 0.24 -11.68 28.46
C SER A 44 1.24 -11.84 27.30
N PHE A 45 0.83 -11.53 26.07
CA PHE A 45 1.66 -11.59 24.88
C PHE A 45 1.89 -10.19 24.30
N THR A 46 3.00 -10.03 23.58
CA THR A 46 3.32 -8.79 22.89
C THR A 46 2.50 -8.68 21.60
N ILE A 47 1.73 -7.61 21.48
CA ILE A 47 1.07 -7.27 20.22
C ILE A 47 2.10 -6.53 19.35
N PRO A 48 2.43 -7.02 18.15
CA PRO A 48 3.34 -6.31 17.26
C PRO A 48 2.73 -4.98 16.83
N ASN A 49 3.56 -3.95 16.71
CA ASN A 49 3.17 -2.67 16.12
C ASN A 49 3.53 -2.69 14.64
N LEU A 50 2.53 -2.85 13.79
CA LEU A 50 2.63 -2.98 12.34
C LEU A 50 2.14 -1.69 11.69
N ARG A 51 2.73 -1.36 10.55
CA ARG A 51 2.23 -0.32 9.66
C ARG A 51 2.39 -0.71 8.20
N PHE A 52 1.52 -0.20 7.34
CA PHE A 52 1.81 -0.12 5.91
C PHE A 52 2.84 0.99 5.66
N VAL A 53 3.62 0.85 4.60
CA VAL A 53 4.54 1.90 4.14
C VAL A 53 3.74 3.10 3.65
N ASN A 54 4.26 4.32 3.76
CA ASN A 54 3.65 5.45 3.09
C ASN A 54 3.76 5.27 1.57
N ALA A 55 2.67 5.60 0.86
CA ALA A 55 2.62 5.53 -0.59
C ALA A 55 2.05 6.82 -1.20
N ALA A 56 2.47 7.16 -2.41
CA ALA A 56 2.02 8.32 -3.16
C ALA A 56 1.86 8.00 -4.66
N VAL A 57 0.86 8.59 -5.30
CA VAL A 57 0.70 8.51 -6.76
C VAL A 57 1.55 9.60 -7.42
N PHE A 58 2.41 9.19 -8.35
CA PHE A 58 3.23 10.09 -9.14
C PHE A 58 2.85 10.01 -10.62
N ALA A 59 2.42 11.13 -11.18
CA ALA A 59 2.00 11.23 -12.58
C ALA A 59 2.99 12.09 -13.37
N VAL A 60 3.52 11.53 -14.46
CA VAL A 60 4.29 12.28 -15.46
C VAL A 60 3.30 12.80 -16.48
N LEU A 61 3.17 14.12 -16.60
CA LEU A 61 2.29 14.75 -17.58
C LEU A 61 2.97 14.86 -18.95
N SER A 62 2.16 15.07 -19.99
CA SER A 62 2.67 15.27 -21.36
C SER A 62 3.05 16.73 -21.57
N ASP A 63 4.18 16.96 -22.26
CA ASP A 63 4.69 18.32 -22.55
C ASP A 63 3.90 19.02 -23.68
N ASP A 64 3.16 18.25 -24.50
CA ASP A 64 2.44 18.73 -25.70
C ASP A 64 0.99 19.17 -25.39
N ILE A 65 0.84 20.15 -24.49
CA ILE A 65 -0.47 20.72 -24.12
C ILE A 65 -1.02 21.62 -25.26
N LYS A 66 -0.19 22.06 -26.20
CA LYS A 66 -0.55 23.11 -27.18
C LYS A 66 -1.50 22.68 -28.31
N HIS A 67 -1.67 21.38 -28.59
CA HIS A 67 -2.52 20.92 -29.71
C HIS A 67 -3.42 19.70 -29.38
N SER A 68 -3.46 19.25 -28.13
CA SER A 68 -4.27 18.11 -27.74
C SER A 68 -5.67 18.57 -27.30
N LYS A 69 -6.73 17.93 -27.82
CA LYS A 69 -8.10 18.14 -27.33
C LYS A 69 -8.11 17.76 -25.85
N ALA A 70 -8.75 18.53 -24.97
CA ALA A 70 -8.75 18.33 -23.51
C ALA A 70 -9.07 16.88 -23.06
N SER A 71 -9.80 16.11 -23.88
CA SER A 71 -10.08 14.69 -23.67
C SER A 71 -8.89 13.73 -23.87
N SER A 72 -7.72 14.23 -24.29
CA SER A 72 -6.48 13.47 -24.50
C SER A 72 -5.33 13.91 -23.59
N ALA A 73 -5.57 14.85 -22.68
CA ALA A 73 -4.61 15.31 -21.68
C ALA A 73 -4.54 14.35 -20.47
N GLY A 74 -4.20 13.09 -20.73
CA GLY A 74 -3.93 12.09 -19.69
C GLY A 74 -2.47 12.16 -19.20
N ALA A 75 -2.20 11.56 -18.03
CA ALA A 75 -0.83 11.31 -17.62
C ALA A 75 -0.12 10.43 -18.66
N LYS A 76 1.09 10.83 -19.06
CA LYS A 76 1.97 10.06 -19.94
C LYS A 76 2.41 8.77 -19.27
N ARG A 77 2.66 8.84 -17.95
CA ARG A 77 3.02 7.70 -17.09
C ARG A 77 2.50 7.92 -15.68
N THR A 78 2.22 6.84 -14.98
CA THR A 78 1.73 6.89 -13.60
C THR A 78 2.43 5.81 -12.77
N TYR A 79 2.83 6.16 -11.56
CA TYR A 79 3.56 5.28 -10.66
C TYR A 79 2.95 5.36 -9.27
N LEU A 80 2.99 4.24 -8.54
CA LEU A 80 2.84 4.25 -7.10
C LEU A 80 4.25 4.24 -6.50
N LEU A 81 4.58 5.30 -5.78
CA LEU A 81 5.84 5.42 -5.05
C LEU A 81 5.60 5.00 -3.61
N GLU A 82 6.41 4.10 -3.11
CA GLU A 82 6.41 3.68 -1.70
C GLU A 82 7.68 4.21 -1.01
N GLU A 83 7.71 4.18 0.32
CA GLU A 83 8.88 4.61 1.10
C GLU A 83 10.19 4.02 0.58
N GLU A 84 11.21 4.88 0.46
CA GLU A 84 12.48 4.59 -0.22
C GLU A 84 13.25 3.41 0.39
N ARG A 85 13.09 3.13 1.69
CA ARG A 85 13.79 2.02 2.33
C ARG A 85 13.01 1.41 3.50
N ILE A 86 12.57 0.18 3.31
CA ILE A 86 12.33 -0.73 4.43
C ILE A 86 13.71 -1.17 4.93
N SER A 87 14.11 -0.71 6.12
CA SER A 87 15.38 -1.11 6.73
C SER A 87 15.29 -2.56 7.20
N ILE A 88 15.69 -3.48 6.34
CA ILE A 88 15.83 -4.89 6.67
C ILE A 88 17.22 -5.08 7.31
N PRO A 89 17.32 -5.65 8.53
CA PRO A 89 18.59 -5.96 9.16
C PRO A 89 19.47 -6.83 8.26
N SER A 90 20.79 -6.66 8.36
CA SER A 90 21.75 -7.47 7.61
C SER A 90 21.52 -8.96 7.87
N GLY A 91 21.40 -9.76 6.80
CA GLY A 91 21.13 -11.20 6.88
C GLY A 91 19.65 -11.57 7.04
N GLN A 92 18.72 -10.63 6.91
CA GLN A 92 17.28 -10.90 6.83
C GLN A 92 16.73 -10.56 5.45
N ASP A 93 15.61 -11.20 5.10
CA ASP A 93 14.89 -10.99 3.85
C ASP A 93 13.52 -10.34 4.09
N PHE A 94 12.92 -9.82 3.01
CA PHE A 94 11.53 -9.43 3.03
C PHE A 94 10.64 -10.69 3.08
N VAL A 95 9.90 -10.86 4.17
CA VAL A 95 9.09 -12.07 4.41
C VAL A 95 7.62 -11.82 4.09
N LYS A 96 7.03 -12.70 3.28
CA LYS A 96 5.59 -12.75 3.07
C LYS A 96 4.94 -13.66 4.11
N TYR A 97 4.19 -13.09 5.05
CA TYR A 97 3.56 -13.86 6.13
C TYR A 97 2.28 -14.58 5.73
N ILE A 98 1.50 -14.08 4.75
CA ILE A 98 0.20 -14.64 4.37
C ILE A 98 0.09 -14.68 2.84
N HIS A 99 -0.45 -15.76 2.29
CA HIS A 99 -0.67 -15.93 0.86
C HIS A 99 -2.07 -15.44 0.43
N ASN A 100 -2.21 -14.86 -0.77
CA ASN A 100 -3.51 -14.34 -1.22
C ASN A 100 -4.57 -15.44 -1.48
N GLY A 101 -4.12 -16.69 -1.68
CA GLY A 101 -4.97 -17.86 -1.87
C GLY A 101 -5.25 -18.67 -0.60
N SER A 102 -4.67 -18.31 0.54
CA SER A 102 -4.90 -19.01 1.81
C SER A 102 -4.72 -18.07 3.00
N PRO A 103 -5.68 -18.01 3.93
CA PRO A 103 -5.55 -17.19 5.14
C PRO A 103 -4.57 -17.80 6.16
N LEU A 104 -4.02 -19.00 5.90
CA LEU A 104 -3.05 -19.61 6.79
C LEU A 104 -1.70 -18.90 6.68
N PRO A 105 -1.05 -18.57 7.81
CA PRO A 105 0.29 -18.01 7.79
C PRO A 105 1.28 -18.95 7.10
N LEU A 106 2.17 -18.37 6.31
CA LEU A 106 3.37 -19.03 5.80
C LEU A 106 4.35 -19.13 6.97
N ILE A 107 4.13 -20.10 7.84
CA ILE A 107 5.09 -20.48 8.87
C ILE A 107 6.12 -21.35 8.17
N ASP A 108 7.36 -20.89 8.10
CA ASP A 108 8.46 -21.67 7.54
C ASP A 108 8.50 -23.08 8.17
N ARG A 109 8.66 -24.09 7.32
CA ARG A 109 9.19 -25.39 7.70
C ARG A 109 10.71 -25.34 7.67
#